data_AF-A0A352NEY8-F1
#
_entry.id   AF-A0A352NEY8-F1
#
_cell.length_a   1.000
_cell.length_b   1.000
_cell.length_c   1.000
_cell.angle_alpha   90.00
_cell.angle_beta   90.00
_cell.angle_gamma   90.00
#
_symmetry.space_group_name_H-M   'P 1'
#
loop_
_entity.id
_entity.type
_entity.pdbx_description
1 polymer ?
#
loop_
_entity_poly.entity_id
_entity_poly.type
_entity_poly.pdbx_seq_one_letter_code
_entity_poly.pdbx_strand_id
1 'polypeptide(L)'
;MSKQTKRIAVGITAVLVILGLAIGGKMFMDKKAHNQNLEYQRQAALTLKKEEPRATKVVFKGEGSSDGIGLPWSIDADVTVNGQVFVMGLERNRIGIVFGDKYEPSKNTDVSDSPLEVIYGNGEREIIK
;
A
#
# COMPACT_ATOMS: atom_id res chain seq x y z
N MET A 1 -25.43 -39.30 -31.22
CA MET A 1 -24.20 -38.91 -30.49
C MET A 1 -23.68 -40.13 -29.72
N SER A 2 -22.48 -40.61 -30.01
CA SER A 2 -21.96 -41.84 -29.40
C SER A 2 -21.58 -41.62 -27.92
N LYS A 3 -21.56 -42.70 -27.13
CA LYS A 3 -21.14 -42.65 -25.71
C LYS A 3 -19.73 -42.03 -25.54
N GLN A 4 -18.84 -42.21 -26.52
CA GLN A 4 -17.52 -41.59 -26.52
C GLN A 4 -17.58 -40.07 -26.71
N THR A 5 -18.38 -39.56 -27.65
CA THR A 5 -18.51 -38.11 -27.88
C THR A 5 -19.07 -37.39 -26.65
N LYS A 6 -19.98 -38.03 -25.90
CA LYS A 6 -20.50 -37.51 -24.62
C LYS A 6 -19.42 -37.45 -23.53
N ARG A 7 -18.57 -38.47 -23.42
CA ARG A 7 -17.47 -38.52 -22.44
C ARG A 7 -16.38 -37.48 -22.73
N ILE A 8 -16.03 -37.28 -24.00
CA ILE A 8 -15.06 -36.27 -24.43
C ILE A 8 -15.60 -34.86 -24.17
N ALA A 9 -16.86 -34.60 -24.52
CA ALA A 9 -17.50 -33.30 -24.26
C ALA A 9 -17.53 -32.95 -22.77
N VAL A 10 -17.88 -33.89 -21.89
CA VAL A 10 -17.87 -33.68 -20.42
C VAL A 10 -16.45 -33.38 -19.91
N GLY A 11 -15.44 -34.09 -20.42
CA GLY A 11 -14.04 -33.83 -20.05
C GLY A 11 -13.58 -32.42 -20.45
N ILE A 12 -13.90 -31.97 -21.66
CA ILE A 12 -13.52 -30.64 -22.15
C ILE A 12 -14.22 -29.54 -21.32
N THR A 13 -15.52 -29.68 -21.04
CA THR A 13 -16.26 -28.71 -20.22
C THR A 13 -15.69 -28.62 -18.80
N ALA A 14 -15.34 -29.75 -18.19
CA ALA A 14 -14.74 -29.75 -16.85
C ALA A 14 -13.39 -29.03 -16.81
N VAL A 15 -12.54 -29.22 -17.84
CA VAL A 15 -11.25 -28.52 -17.95
C VAL A 15 -11.43 -27.01 -18.12
N LEU A 16 -12.40 -26.58 -18.93
CA LEU A 16 -12.68 -25.15 -19.14
C LEU A 16 -13.19 -24.46 -17.87
N VAL A 17 -14.01 -25.14 -17.05
CA VAL A 17 -14.47 -24.61 -15.75
C VAL A 17 -13.29 -24.42 -14.78
N ILE A 18 -12.38 -25.40 -14.69
CA ILE A 18 -11.19 -25.32 -13.82
C ILE A 18 -10.28 -24.16 -14.26
N LEU A 19 -10.03 -24.01 -15.56
CA LEU A 19 -9.24 -22.90 -16.10
C LEU A 19 -9.90 -21.55 -15.84
N GLY A 20 -11.22 -21.44 -16.01
CA GLY A 20 -11.98 -20.22 -15.71
C GLY A 20 -11.88 -19.81 -14.24
N LEU A 21 -12.00 -20.78 -13.32
CA LEU A 21 -11.85 -20.54 -11.87
C LEU A 21 -10.42 -20.13 -11.49
N ALA A 22 -9.40 -20.74 -12.10
CA ALA A 22 -8.00 -20.41 -11.83
C ALA A 22 -7.66 -18.97 -12.26
N ILE A 23 -8.12 -18.56 -13.46
CA ILE A 23 -7.89 -17.21 -13.99
C ILE A 23 -8.69 -16.17 -13.18
N GLY A 24 -9.96 -16.45 -12.87
CA GLY A 24 -10.80 -15.58 -12.05
C GLY A 24 -10.28 -15.41 -10.63
N GLY A 25 -9.78 -16.49 -10.02
CA GLY A 25 -9.17 -16.47 -8.69
C GLY A 25 -7.94 -15.59 -8.62
N LYS A 26 -7.03 -15.68 -9.60
CA LYS A 26 -5.81 -14.85 -9.65
C LYS A 26 -6.17 -13.36 -9.73
N MET A 27 -7.04 -12.97 -10.67
CA MET A 27 -7.44 -11.57 -10.82
C MET A 27 -8.13 -11.01 -9.56
N PHE A 28 -8.91 -11.82 -8.85
CA PHE A 28 -9.54 -11.39 -7.60
C PHE A 28 -8.50 -11.17 -6.48
N MET A 29 -7.52 -12.06 -6.37
CA MET A 29 -6.44 -11.93 -5.39
C MET A 29 -5.56 -10.71 -5.67
N ASP A 30 -5.21 -10.46 -6.93
CA ASP A 30 -4.39 -9.31 -7.33
C ASP A 30 -5.11 -7.99 -7.01
N LYS A 31 -6.42 -7.89 -7.31
CA LYS A 31 -7.23 -6.71 -6.94
C LYS A 31 -7.32 -6.51 -5.44
N LYS A 32 -7.47 -7.60 -4.67
CA LYS A 32 -7.54 -7.52 -3.20
C LYS A 32 -6.22 -7.05 -2.61
N ALA A 33 -5.10 -7.57 -3.08
CA ALA A 33 -3.76 -7.16 -2.64
C ALA A 33 -3.50 -5.68 -2.94
N HIS A 34 -3.86 -5.23 -4.15
CA HIS A 34 -3.70 -3.84 -4.56
C HIS A 34 -4.53 -2.87 -3.70
N ASN A 35 -5.82 -3.18 -3.49
CA ASN A 35 -6.69 -2.36 -2.64
C ASN A 35 -6.19 -2.31 -1.18
N GLN A 36 -5.66 -3.43 -0.68
CA GLN A 36 -5.10 -3.51 0.65
C GLN A 36 -3.83 -2.66 0.80
N ASN A 37 -2.99 -2.61 -0.22
CA ASN A 37 -1.80 -1.76 -0.23
C ASN A 37 -2.16 -0.26 -0.16
N LEU A 38 -3.18 0.20 -0.89
CA LEU A 38 -3.65 1.59 -0.82
C LEU A 38 -4.20 1.94 0.56
N GLU A 39 -4.98 1.05 1.16
CA GLU A 39 -5.48 1.24 2.53
C GLU A 39 -4.31 1.33 3.53
N TYR A 40 -3.26 0.53 3.35
CA TYR A 40 -2.08 0.57 4.22
C TYR A 40 -1.28 1.86 4.07
N GLN A 41 -1.15 2.37 2.85
CA GLN A 41 -0.58 3.69 2.59
C GLN A 41 -1.38 4.80 3.27
N ARG A 42 -2.72 4.72 3.21
CA ARG A 42 -3.59 5.70 3.86
C ARG A 42 -3.42 5.68 5.38
N GLN A 43 -3.37 4.49 5.98
CA GLN A 43 -3.11 4.32 7.41
C GLN A 43 -1.74 4.86 7.81
N ALA A 44 -0.70 4.59 7.01
CA ALA A 44 0.63 5.14 7.22
C ALA A 44 0.64 6.68 7.14
N ALA A 45 -0.10 7.29 6.20
CA ALA A 45 -0.23 8.74 6.08
C ALA A 45 -0.98 9.36 7.28
N LEU A 46 -2.03 8.71 7.79
CA LEU A 46 -2.73 9.13 9.01
C LEU A 46 -1.82 9.07 10.24
N THR A 47 -1.05 7.99 10.38
CA THR A 47 -0.06 7.85 11.45
C THR A 47 1.04 8.90 11.33
N LEU A 48 1.53 9.17 10.12
CA LEU A 48 2.48 10.25 9.85
C LEU A 48 1.93 11.60 10.31
N LYS A 49 0.68 11.95 9.94
CA LYS A 49 0.06 13.21 10.36
C LYS A 49 -0.07 13.32 11.87
N LYS A 50 -0.34 12.21 12.56
CA LYS A 50 -0.46 12.15 14.01
C LYS A 50 0.88 12.31 14.73
N GLU A 51 1.91 11.62 14.25
CA GLU A 51 3.23 11.57 14.90
C GLU A 51 4.14 12.74 14.49
N GLU A 52 3.95 13.28 13.27
CA GLU A 52 4.66 14.45 12.77
C GLU A 52 3.67 15.45 12.13
N PRO A 53 2.98 16.27 12.95
CA PRO A 53 1.98 17.23 12.47
C PRO A 53 2.50 18.26 11.48
N ARG A 54 3.82 18.50 11.43
CA ARG A 54 4.46 19.46 10.51
C ARG A 54 4.73 18.87 9.12
N ALA A 55 4.44 17.59 8.91
CA ALA A 55 4.48 16.99 7.58
C ALA A 55 3.40 17.63 6.71
N THR A 56 3.81 18.18 5.57
CA THR A 56 2.92 18.85 4.61
C THR A 56 2.68 18.02 3.36
N LYS A 57 3.57 17.05 3.08
CA LYS A 57 3.44 16.17 1.92
C LYS A 57 4.05 14.80 2.18
N VAL A 58 3.43 13.75 1.64
CA VAL A 58 3.98 12.40 1.56
C VAL A 58 3.77 11.83 0.16
N VAL A 59 4.82 11.25 -0.41
CA VAL A 59 4.79 10.59 -1.72
C VAL A 59 5.28 9.17 -1.58
N PHE A 60 4.37 8.20 -1.74
CA PHE A 60 4.70 6.78 -1.67
C PHE A 60 5.37 6.31 -2.97
N LYS A 61 6.51 5.60 -2.85
CA LYS A 61 7.34 5.21 -4.01
C LYS A 61 6.93 3.91 -4.69
N GLY A 62 5.89 3.23 -4.22
CA GLY A 62 5.45 1.97 -4.80
C GLY A 62 4.44 1.21 -3.95
N GLU A 63 4.58 -0.11 -3.91
CA GLU A 63 3.84 -1.00 -3.01
C GLU A 63 4.71 -1.31 -1.79
N GLY A 64 4.11 -1.29 -0.60
CA GLY A 64 4.84 -1.69 0.60
C GLY A 64 4.88 -3.20 0.75
N SER A 65 5.88 -3.70 1.47
CA SER A 65 6.08 -5.12 1.74
C SER A 65 6.17 -5.40 3.24
N SER A 66 6.00 -6.67 3.59
CA SER A 66 6.43 -7.19 4.89
C SER A 66 7.60 -8.12 4.61
N ASP A 67 8.81 -7.74 5.02
CA ASP A 67 10.05 -8.45 4.68
C ASP A 67 10.27 -9.76 5.46
N GLY A 68 9.18 -10.46 5.82
CA GLY A 68 9.23 -11.71 6.57
C GLY A 68 7.95 -12.01 7.34
N ILE A 69 7.82 -13.25 7.80
CA ILE A 69 6.70 -13.67 8.64
C ILE A 69 6.75 -12.91 9.96
N GLY A 70 5.71 -12.15 10.26
CA GLY A 70 5.57 -11.40 11.51
C GLY A 70 6.23 -10.03 11.53
N LEU A 71 6.93 -9.63 10.47
CA LEU A 71 7.43 -8.26 10.34
C LEU A 71 6.29 -7.31 9.95
N PRO A 72 6.30 -6.07 10.46
CA PRO A 72 5.31 -5.08 10.06
C PRO A 72 5.43 -4.80 8.56
N TRP A 73 4.31 -4.42 7.98
CA TRP A 73 4.29 -3.84 6.65
C TRP A 73 4.95 -2.46 6.70
N SER A 74 5.87 -2.20 5.79
CA SER A 74 6.56 -0.93 5.62
C SER A 74 6.57 -0.51 4.15
N ILE A 75 6.66 0.79 3.94
CA ILE A 75 6.81 1.39 2.61
C ILE A 75 7.75 2.59 2.65
N ASP A 76 8.56 2.74 1.61
CA ASP A 76 9.37 3.93 1.43
C ASP A 76 8.55 5.09 0.87
N ALA A 77 8.70 6.26 1.48
CA ALA A 77 8.05 7.48 1.04
C ALA A 77 8.99 8.69 1.13
N ASP A 78 8.77 9.66 0.25
CA ASP A 78 9.32 11.00 0.38
C ASP A 78 8.37 11.85 1.21
N VAL A 79 8.82 12.28 2.38
CA VAL A 79 8.04 13.09 3.33
C VAL A 79 8.60 14.50 3.37
N THR A 80 7.75 15.49 3.12
CA THR A 80 8.11 16.91 3.26
C THR A 80 7.75 17.39 4.65
N VAL A 81 8.75 17.80 5.43
CA VAL A 81 8.59 18.40 6.76
C VAL A 81 9.30 19.76 6.76
N ASN A 82 8.57 20.82 7.12
CA ASN A 82 9.10 22.21 7.11
C ASN A 82 9.77 22.61 5.78
N GLY A 83 9.25 22.12 4.65
CA GLY A 83 9.79 22.42 3.30
C GLY A 83 11.02 21.61 2.89
N GLN A 84 11.50 20.69 3.73
CA GLN A 84 12.59 19.76 3.40
C GLN A 84 12.04 18.36 3.14
N VAL A 85 12.58 17.66 2.15
CA VAL A 85 12.18 16.30 1.79
C VAL A 85 13.09 15.28 2.46
N PHE A 86 12.50 14.29 3.11
CA PHE A 86 13.17 13.19 3.78
C PHE A 86 12.70 11.86 3.22
N VAL A 87 13.61 10.92 3.01
CA VAL A 87 13.25 9.53 2.67
C VAL A 87 12.97 8.78 3.97
N MET A 88 11.76 8.28 4.12
CA MET A 88 11.30 7.62 5.35
C MET A 88 10.65 6.27 5.05
N GLY A 89 10.93 5.29 5.90
CA GLY A 89 10.08 4.11 6.03
C GLY A 89 8.83 4.46 6.83
N LEU A 90 7.66 4.20 6.28
CA LEU A 90 6.39 4.39 6.96
C LEU A 90 5.75 3.04 7.21
N GLU A 91 5.29 2.81 8.44
CA GLU A 91 4.46 1.65 8.78
C GLU A 91 3.05 2.12 9.10
N ARG A 92 2.10 1.18 9.14
CA ARG A 92 0.70 1.50 9.45
C ARG A 92 0.51 2.10 10.84
N ASN A 93 1.32 1.67 11.82
CA ASN A 93 1.08 1.93 13.23
C ASN A 93 2.18 2.78 13.90
N ARG A 94 3.25 3.12 13.17
CA ARG A 94 4.36 3.94 13.65
C ARG A 94 5.13 4.52 12.45
N ILE A 95 5.79 5.64 12.62
CA ILE A 95 6.83 6.08 11.68
C ILE A 95 8.09 5.23 11.93
N GLY A 96 8.55 4.50 10.91
CA GLY A 96 9.58 3.48 11.02
C GLY A 96 10.87 3.84 10.30
N ILE A 97 11.85 4.34 11.06
CA ILE A 97 13.27 4.51 10.68
C ILE A 97 13.52 5.39 9.44
N VAL A 98 14.25 6.47 9.67
CA VAL A 98 14.78 7.36 8.64
C VAL A 98 16.00 6.70 8.03
N PHE A 99 15.98 6.44 6.72
CA PHE A 99 17.17 6.01 6.00
C PHE A 99 17.81 7.23 5.34
N GLY A 100 19.06 7.51 5.71
CA GLY A 100 19.96 8.35 4.90
C GLY A 100 20.27 9.73 5.45
N ASP A 101 19.35 10.43 6.12
CA ASP A 101 19.58 11.80 6.60
C ASP A 101 19.22 11.99 8.07
N LYS A 102 19.91 12.92 8.75
CA LYS A 102 19.66 13.29 10.15
C LYS A 102 18.31 13.99 10.30
N TYR A 103 17.22 13.24 10.17
CA TYR A 103 15.92 13.72 10.58
C TYR A 103 15.90 13.77 12.11
N GLU A 104 15.86 14.97 12.67
CA GLU A 104 15.62 15.17 14.10
C GLU A 104 14.11 15.39 14.30
N PRO A 105 13.39 14.40 14.87
CA PRO A 105 12.00 14.62 15.23
C PRO A 105 11.94 15.80 16.21
N SER A 106 11.07 16.76 15.93
CA SER A 106 10.94 17.92 16.81
C SER A 106 10.40 17.49 18.15
N LYS A 107 11.07 17.92 19.22
CA LYS A 107 10.54 17.82 20.58
C LYS A 107 9.42 18.83 20.85
N ASN A 108 9.31 19.87 20.01
CA ASN A 108 8.25 20.87 20.09
C ASN A 108 7.06 20.43 19.23
N THR A 109 5.96 20.16 19.91
CA THR A 109 4.60 19.99 19.39
C THR A 109 3.98 21.33 19.04
N ASP A 110 4.67 22.17 18.25
CA ASP A 110 3.94 23.22 17.55
C ASP A 110 3.07 22.51 16.52
N VAL A 111 1.82 22.28 16.92
CA VAL A 111 0.81 21.61 16.11
C VAL A 111 0.60 22.47 14.88
N SER A 112 1.23 22.07 13.78
CA SER A 112 0.92 22.65 12.50
C SER A 112 -0.41 22.05 12.05
N ASP A 113 -1.44 22.89 12.02
CA ASP A 113 -2.76 22.56 11.45
C ASP A 113 -2.70 22.51 9.90
N SER A 114 -1.49 22.41 9.35
CA SER A 114 -1.27 22.34 7.91
C SER A 114 -1.79 21.02 7.39
N PRO A 115 -2.62 21.02 6.33
CA PRO A 115 -3.05 19.77 5.71
C PRO A 115 -1.85 18.99 5.16
N LEU A 116 -1.94 17.67 5.20
CA LEU A 116 -0.99 16.74 4.59
C LEU A 116 -1.49 16.35 3.20
N GLU A 117 -0.73 16.73 2.15
CA GLU A 117 -0.92 16.22 0.79
C GLU A 117 -0.36 14.79 0.70
N VAL A 118 -1.22 13.83 0.37
CA VAL A 118 -0.86 12.42 0.18
C VAL A 118 -0.87 12.10 -1.31
N ILE A 119 0.23 11.55 -1.82
CA ILE A 119 0.32 10.98 -3.16
C ILE A 119 0.59 9.48 -3.02
N TYR A 120 -0.42 8.68 -3.36
CA TYR A 120 -0.39 7.23 -3.31
C TYR A 120 0.49 6.64 -4.42
N GLY A 121 0.93 5.39 -4.24
CA GLY A 121 1.75 4.69 -5.22
C GLY A 121 1.04 4.45 -6.57
N ASN A 122 -0.30 4.51 -6.59
CA ASN A 122 -1.11 4.47 -7.83
C ASN A 122 -1.28 5.86 -8.50
N GLY A 123 -0.72 6.92 -7.91
CA GLY A 123 -0.83 8.30 -8.39
C GLY A 123 -2.08 9.06 -7.90
N GLU A 124 -3.00 8.41 -7.17
CA GLU A 124 -4.12 9.09 -6.54
C GLU A 124 -3.63 10.07 -5.48
N ARG A 125 -4.45 11.11 -5.23
CA ARG A 125 -4.13 12.17 -4.28
C ARG A 125 -5.23 12.34 -3.25
N GLU A 126 -4.84 12.55 -2.00
CA GLU A 126 -5.74 12.87 -0.89
C GLU A 126 -5.16 14.01 -0.06
N ILE A 127 -6.03 14.80 0.57
CA ILE A 127 -5.63 15.81 1.54
C ILE A 127 -6.18 15.39 2.89
N ILE A 128 -5.28 15.13 3.85
CA ILE A 128 -5.60 14.81 5.23
C ILE A 128 -5.48 16.10 6.06
N LYS A 129 -6.49 16.40 6.87
CA LYS A 129 -6.47 17.53 7.81
C LYS A 129 -5.98 17.07 9.17
#